data_AF-A0A960Z8H3-F1
#
_entry.id   AF-A0A960Z8H3-F1
#
_cell.length_a   1.000
_cell.length_b   1.000
_cell.length_c   1.000
_cell.angle_alpha   90.00
_cell.angle_beta   90.00
_cell.angle_gamma   90.00
#
_symmetry.space_group_name_H-M   'P 1'
#
loop_
_entity.id
_entity.type
_entity.pdbx_description
1 polymer ?
#
loop_
_entity_poly.entity_id
_entity_poly.type
_entity_poly.pdbx_seq_one_letter_code
_entity_poly.pdbx_strand_id
1 'polypeptide(L)'
;MSEDAYITFKYIDNLFANNGLTFNKGERVEGFTHPLWAGLLIFLRLIGISSHPGSIVLGLVFSFAGLFISVFLYKYYKKAIFILPTLLIVNDGFRDFATSGLEFSLTFFLIVLLFAIILDKELHNPVALSTILSCLYLTRPELGIVLAYYSIFYFSKNYKNFLNLFKFGLPILFLVVGYHGFRLYYYGDIFPNTYYAKSGGGTNYTQGIKYLQHAIRYSPFLVFASLVFLYSIVKKKAQKPIFLYIEKFWFVA
;
A
#
# COMPACT_ATOMS: atom_id res chain seq x y z
N MET A 1 -7.28 4.06 18.74
CA MET A 1 -7.94 3.26 17.68
C MET A 1 -8.92 4.13 16.92
N SER A 2 -9.02 3.96 15.60
CA SER A 2 -9.92 4.75 14.74
C SER A 2 -11.31 4.14 14.70
N GLU A 3 -12.34 4.98 14.57
CA GLU A 3 -13.73 4.55 14.33
C GLU A 3 -13.86 3.78 13.01
N ASP A 4 -13.06 4.13 11.99
CA ASP A 4 -13.07 3.47 10.67
C ASP A 4 -12.73 1.97 10.76
N ALA A 5 -11.94 1.55 11.75
CA ALA A 5 -11.57 0.15 11.92
C ALA A 5 -12.79 -0.75 12.23
N TYR A 6 -13.80 -0.19 12.90
CA TYR A 6 -15.02 -0.92 13.25
C TYR A 6 -15.87 -1.27 12.04
N ILE A 7 -15.74 -0.54 10.93
CA ILE A 7 -16.38 -0.93 9.66
C ILE A 7 -15.92 -2.33 9.30
N THR A 8 -14.60 -2.54 9.15
CA THR A 8 -14.02 -3.83 8.82
C THR A 8 -14.33 -4.90 9.86
N PHE A 9 -14.35 -4.56 11.15
CA PHE A 9 -14.71 -5.53 12.20
C PHE A 9 -16.15 -6.01 12.06
N LYS A 10 -17.10 -5.13 11.73
CA LYS A 10 -18.49 -5.52 11.50
C LYS A 10 -18.66 -6.45 10.30
N TYR A 11 -17.90 -6.22 9.21
CA TYR A 11 -17.86 -7.16 8.08
C TYR A 11 -17.40 -8.55 8.51
N ILE A 12 -16.37 -8.61 9.36
CA ILE A 12 -15.84 -9.86 9.89
C ILE A 12 -16.87 -10.52 10.82
N ASP A 13 -17.47 -9.79 11.75
CA ASP A 13 -18.47 -10.35 12.66
C ASP A 13 -19.68 -10.89 11.89
N ASN A 14 -20.13 -10.20 10.83
CA ASN A 14 -21.20 -10.69 9.95
C ASN A 14 -20.80 -11.96 9.19
N LEU A 15 -19.56 -12.03 8.69
CA LEU A 15 -19.05 -13.23 8.02
C LEU A 15 -19.13 -14.45 8.95
N PHE A 16 -18.66 -14.31 10.20
CA PHE A 16 -18.67 -15.38 11.19
C PHE A 16 -20.06 -15.67 11.79
N ALA A 17 -20.99 -14.74 11.67
CA ALA A 17 -22.40 -14.93 12.01
C ALA A 17 -23.24 -15.48 10.83
N ASN A 18 -22.60 -16.03 9.79
CA ASN A 18 -23.23 -16.60 8.59
C ASN A 18 -24.07 -15.61 7.76
N ASN A 19 -23.83 -14.30 7.91
CA ASN A 19 -24.51 -13.27 7.10
C ASN A 19 -23.71 -12.89 5.85
N GLY A 20 -22.52 -13.48 5.67
CA GLY A 20 -21.58 -13.16 4.61
C GLY A 20 -20.72 -11.93 4.92
N LEU A 21 -19.78 -11.63 4.02
CA LEU A 21 -18.88 -10.48 4.13
C LEU A 21 -19.61 -9.18 3.76
N THR A 22 -20.56 -8.76 4.59
CA THR A 22 -21.43 -7.59 4.36
C THR A 22 -21.47 -6.67 5.58
N PHE A 23 -21.84 -5.40 5.39
CA PHE A 23 -22.09 -4.49 6.52
C PHE A 23 -23.49 -4.64 7.09
N ASN A 24 -24.50 -4.66 6.22
CA ASN A 24 -25.89 -4.95 6.57
C ASN A 24 -26.23 -6.36 6.08
N LYS A 25 -27.05 -7.09 6.85
CA LYS A 25 -27.45 -8.45 6.49
C LYS A 25 -28.28 -8.42 5.21
N GLY A 26 -27.96 -9.30 4.26
CA GLY A 26 -28.64 -9.38 2.96
C GLY A 26 -28.14 -8.39 1.89
N GLU A 27 -27.38 -7.35 2.27
CA GLU A 27 -26.84 -6.37 1.32
C GLU A 27 -25.37 -6.65 1.01
N ARG A 28 -25.09 -7.20 -0.16
CA ARG A 28 -23.71 -7.48 -0.60
C ARG A 28 -23.08 -6.23 -1.18
N VAL A 29 -22.57 -5.37 -0.30
CA VAL A 29 -21.87 -4.14 -0.67
C VAL A 29 -20.50 -4.12 0.01
N GLU A 30 -19.45 -3.72 -0.69
CA GLU A 30 -18.09 -3.62 -0.13
C GLU A 30 -17.82 -2.22 0.46
N GLY A 31 -17.53 -2.16 1.76
CA GLY A 31 -17.33 -0.90 2.50
C GLY A 31 -15.91 -0.63 2.96
N PHE A 32 -15.01 -1.61 2.88
CA PHE A 32 -13.59 -1.45 3.21
C PHE A 32 -12.75 -1.26 1.93
N THR A 33 -11.58 -0.63 2.05
CA THR A 33 -10.68 -0.35 0.91
C THR A 33 -9.31 -1.04 1.03
N HIS A 34 -9.15 -1.91 2.03
CA HIS A 34 -7.91 -2.60 2.38
C HIS A 34 -8.11 -4.12 2.46
N PRO A 35 -8.51 -4.80 1.36
CA PRO A 35 -8.83 -6.22 1.39
C PRO A 35 -7.76 -7.13 1.96
N LEU A 36 -6.48 -6.82 1.76
CA LEU A 36 -5.40 -7.61 2.36
C LEU A 36 -5.45 -7.55 3.89
N TRP A 37 -5.68 -6.36 4.45
CA TRP A 37 -5.82 -6.18 5.90
C TRP A 37 -7.07 -6.88 6.45
N ALA A 38 -8.21 -6.75 5.76
CA ALA A 38 -9.43 -7.46 6.11
C ALA A 38 -9.20 -8.98 6.11
N GLY A 39 -8.50 -9.52 5.11
CA GLY A 39 -8.13 -10.93 5.02
C GLY A 39 -7.27 -11.41 6.19
N LEU A 40 -6.28 -10.62 6.62
CA LEU A 40 -5.46 -10.94 7.79
C LEU A 40 -6.29 -10.97 9.08
N LEU A 41 -7.23 -10.04 9.25
CA LEU A 41 -8.11 -10.01 10.40
C LEU A 41 -9.13 -11.17 10.39
N ILE A 42 -9.63 -11.55 9.21
CA ILE A 42 -10.45 -12.77 9.04
C ILE A 42 -9.63 -13.99 9.48
N PHE A 43 -8.37 -14.09 9.07
CA PHE A 43 -7.49 -15.18 9.49
C PHE A 43 -7.28 -15.21 11.01
N LEU A 44 -7.04 -14.06 11.64
CA LEU A 44 -6.97 -13.98 13.11
C LEU A 44 -8.27 -14.45 13.77
N ARG A 45 -9.41 -14.09 13.19
CA ARG A 45 -10.72 -14.52 13.71
C ARG A 45 -10.93 -16.02 13.58
N LEU A 46 -10.40 -16.66 12.53
CA LEU A 46 -10.43 -18.13 12.37
C LEU A 46 -9.68 -18.85 13.49
N ILE A 47 -8.58 -18.28 13.98
CA ILE A 47 -7.80 -18.84 15.10
C ILE A 47 -8.27 -18.36 16.48
N GLY A 48 -9.46 -17.76 16.56
CA GLY A 48 -10.11 -17.37 17.82
C GLY A 48 -9.71 -16.01 18.37
N ILE A 49 -8.91 -15.22 17.65
CA ILE A 49 -8.51 -13.87 18.08
C ILE A 49 -9.55 -12.86 17.59
N SER A 50 -10.09 -12.06 18.51
CA SER A 50 -11.05 -11.02 18.14
C SER A 50 -10.39 -9.89 17.33
N SER A 51 -11.14 -9.32 16.38
CA SER A 51 -10.62 -8.35 15.41
C SER A 51 -10.01 -7.11 16.08
N HIS A 52 -10.60 -6.67 17.20
CA HIS A 52 -10.14 -5.51 17.95
C HIS A 52 -8.69 -5.66 18.49
N PRO A 53 -8.38 -6.55 19.45
CA PRO A 53 -7.01 -6.75 19.93
C PRO A 53 -6.11 -7.31 18.82
N GLY A 54 -6.63 -8.15 17.93
CA GLY A 54 -5.88 -8.70 16.80
C GLY A 54 -5.33 -7.62 15.87
N SER A 55 -6.13 -6.59 15.58
CA SER A 55 -5.70 -5.46 14.73
C SER A 55 -4.58 -4.65 15.37
N ILE A 56 -4.61 -4.42 16.69
CA ILE A 56 -3.58 -3.70 17.43
C ILE A 56 -2.27 -4.51 17.44
N VAL A 57 -2.37 -5.81 17.76
CA VAL A 57 -1.19 -6.70 17.78
C VAL A 57 -0.56 -6.79 16.39
N LEU A 58 -1.34 -6.97 15.32
CA LEU A 58 -0.82 -6.96 13.95
C LEU A 58 -0.18 -5.61 13.59
N GLY A 59 -0.82 -4.51 13.97
CA GLY A 59 -0.29 -3.16 13.75
C GLY A 59 1.09 -3.00 14.39
N LEU A 60 1.23 -3.41 15.65
CA LEU A 60 2.52 -3.39 16.35
C LEU A 60 3.55 -4.32 15.68
N VAL A 61 3.17 -5.57 15.38
CA VAL A 61 4.07 -6.55 14.74
C VAL A 61 4.62 -6.01 13.42
N PHE A 62 3.77 -5.50 12.52
CA PHE A 62 4.24 -4.95 11.24
C PHE A 62 5.04 -3.66 11.41
N SER A 63 4.69 -2.82 12.38
CA SER A 63 5.49 -1.62 12.69
C SER A 63 6.89 -2.01 13.13
N PHE A 64 7.02 -2.90 14.11
CA PHE A 64 8.33 -3.37 14.58
C PHE A 64 9.11 -4.12 13.50
N ALA A 65 8.45 -4.97 12.71
CA ALA A 65 9.10 -5.68 11.60
C ALA A 65 9.64 -4.71 10.54
N GLY A 66 8.85 -3.70 10.15
CA GLY A 66 9.28 -2.69 9.18
C GLY A 66 10.49 -1.89 9.70
N LEU A 67 10.51 -1.58 10.98
CA LEU A 67 11.62 -0.88 11.63
C LEU A 67 12.87 -1.72 11.73
N PHE A 68 12.74 -2.97 12.16
CA PHE A 68 13.85 -3.90 12.25
C PHE A 68 14.54 -4.05 10.90
N ILE A 69 13.76 -4.26 9.83
CA ILE A 69 14.27 -4.34 8.47
C ILE A 69 14.93 -3.02 8.05
N SER A 70 14.32 -1.88 8.33
CA SER A 70 14.88 -0.57 7.98
C SER A 70 16.25 -0.34 8.63
N VAL A 71 16.37 -0.60 9.94
CA VAL A 71 17.64 -0.46 10.67
C VAL A 71 18.70 -1.44 10.13
N PHE A 72 18.29 -2.68 9.86
CA PHE A 72 19.18 -3.70 9.28
C PHE A 72 19.70 -3.27 7.91
N LEU A 73 18.82 -2.80 7.03
CA LEU A 73 19.19 -2.31 5.71
C LEU A 73 20.05 -1.04 5.77
N TYR A 74 19.79 -0.13 6.71
CA TYR A 74 20.69 0.99 6.96
C TYR A 74 22.09 0.53 7.37
N LYS A 75 22.18 -0.45 8.28
CA LYS A 75 23.47 -0.98 8.74
C LYS A 75 24.27 -1.59 7.58
N TYR A 76 23.60 -2.31 6.68
CA TYR A 76 24.23 -3.01 5.56
C TYR A 76 24.56 -2.08 4.38
N TYR A 77 23.60 -1.28 3.94
CA TYR A 77 23.75 -0.44 2.74
C TYR A 77 24.26 0.98 3.03
N LYS A 78 24.19 1.44 4.29
CA LYS A 78 24.56 2.80 4.73
C LYS A 78 23.85 3.93 3.99
N LYS A 79 22.65 3.67 3.46
CA LYS A 79 21.83 4.64 2.72
C LYS A 79 20.85 5.35 3.65
N ALA A 80 20.83 6.69 3.67
CA ALA A 80 19.90 7.45 4.54
C ALA A 80 18.42 7.19 4.27
N ILE A 81 18.04 6.66 3.09
CA ILE A 81 16.66 6.29 2.83
C ILE A 81 16.11 5.28 3.85
N PHE A 82 16.98 4.47 4.46
CA PHE A 82 16.64 3.53 5.51
C PHE A 82 16.63 4.15 6.93
N ILE A 83 17.04 5.40 7.08
CA ILE A 83 16.86 6.19 8.31
C ILE A 83 15.47 6.82 8.32
N LEU A 84 14.91 7.19 7.17
CA LEU A 84 13.60 7.84 7.08
C LEU A 84 12.48 7.06 7.81
N PRO A 85 12.34 5.73 7.65
CA PRO A 85 11.36 4.95 8.42
C PRO A 85 11.55 5.02 9.93
N THR A 86 12.80 5.12 10.41
CA THR A 86 13.08 5.25 11.86
C THR A 86 12.74 6.64 12.40
N LEU A 87 12.93 7.69 11.60
CA LEU A 87 12.54 9.06 11.95
C LEU A 87 11.02 9.21 11.98
N LEU A 88 10.29 8.46 11.16
CA LEU A 88 8.83 8.47 11.15
C LEU A 88 8.22 7.98 12.47
N ILE A 89 8.87 7.09 13.23
CA ILE A 89 8.35 6.66 14.56
C ILE A 89 8.24 7.84 15.53
N VAL A 90 9.18 8.77 15.45
CA VAL A 90 9.22 9.92 16.35
C VAL A 90 7.98 10.79 16.13
N ASN A 91 7.38 10.74 14.94
CA ASN A 91 6.12 11.40 14.65
C ASN A 91 4.96 10.77 15.45
N ASP A 92 4.25 11.59 16.21
CA ASP A 92 3.06 11.16 16.96
C ASP A 92 2.01 10.52 16.03
N GLY A 93 1.84 11.06 14.83
CA GLY A 93 0.93 10.51 13.83
C GLY A 93 1.27 9.07 13.46
N PHE A 94 2.54 8.71 13.29
CA PHE A 94 2.91 7.32 13.02
C PHE A 94 2.51 6.39 14.17
N ARG A 95 2.70 6.82 15.42
CA ARG A 95 2.34 6.06 16.62
C ARG A 95 0.83 5.89 16.76
N ASP A 96 0.07 6.95 16.48
CA ASP A 96 -1.39 6.93 16.50
C ASP A 96 -1.95 6.00 15.41
N PHE A 97 -1.39 6.06 14.20
CA PHE A 97 -1.81 5.18 13.10
C PHE A 97 -1.39 3.72 13.33
N ALA A 98 -0.27 3.45 14.01
CA ALA A 98 0.18 2.09 14.30
C ALA A 98 -0.78 1.32 15.23
N THR A 99 -1.53 2.04 16.08
CA THR A 99 -2.55 1.48 16.99
C THR A 99 -3.98 1.83 16.58
N SER A 100 -4.15 2.33 15.35
CA SER A 100 -5.46 2.74 14.83
C SER A 100 -6.39 1.57 14.47
N GLY A 101 -5.85 0.36 14.34
CA GLY A 101 -6.59 -0.82 13.87
C GLY A 101 -6.71 -0.92 12.34
N LEU A 102 -6.06 0.00 11.60
CA LEU A 102 -6.07 0.09 10.14
C LEU A 102 -4.78 -0.47 9.52
N GLU A 103 -4.75 -0.55 8.20
CA GLU A 103 -3.70 -1.19 7.38
C GLU A 103 -2.37 -0.41 7.30
N PHE A 104 -2.25 0.73 8.00
CA PHE A 104 -1.11 1.64 7.87
C PHE A 104 0.22 0.96 8.17
N SER A 105 0.32 0.22 9.28
CA SER A 105 1.54 -0.49 9.68
C SER A 105 1.95 -1.57 8.67
N LEU A 106 0.97 -2.28 8.10
CA LEU A 106 1.22 -3.25 7.05
C LEU A 106 1.75 -2.56 5.78
N THR A 107 1.15 -1.45 5.39
CA THR A 107 1.60 -0.67 4.24
C THR A 107 3.04 -0.17 4.44
N PHE A 108 3.35 0.33 5.63
CA PHE A 108 4.70 0.74 6.01
C PHE A 108 5.71 -0.41 5.87
N PHE A 109 5.40 -1.57 6.45
CA PHE A 109 6.23 -2.76 6.35
C PHE A 109 6.50 -3.17 4.89
N LEU A 110 5.44 -3.21 4.06
CA LEU A 110 5.55 -3.59 2.65
C LEU A 110 6.37 -2.59 1.83
N ILE A 111 6.29 -1.28 2.14
CA ILE A 111 7.13 -0.26 1.48
C ILE A 111 8.59 -0.48 1.82
N VAL A 112 8.94 -0.73 3.08
CA VAL A 112 10.33 -1.01 3.49
C VAL A 112 10.85 -2.26 2.77
N LEU A 113 10.03 -3.32 2.69
CA LEU A 113 10.40 -4.55 2.00
C LEU A 113 10.56 -4.35 0.49
N LEU A 114 9.71 -3.53 -0.12
CA LEU A 114 9.84 -3.13 -1.53
C LEU A 114 11.19 -2.45 -1.78
N PHE A 115 11.58 -1.49 -0.92
CA PHE A 115 12.90 -0.85 -1.01
C PHE A 115 14.05 -1.85 -0.89
N ALA A 116 13.95 -2.83 0.01
CA ALA A 116 14.94 -3.89 0.16
C ALA A 116 15.20 -4.61 -1.18
N ILE A 117 14.14 -5.05 -1.86
CA ILE A 117 14.21 -5.79 -3.13
C ILE A 117 14.66 -4.93 -4.30
N ILE A 118 14.35 -3.63 -4.29
CA ILE A 118 14.78 -2.72 -5.36
C ILE A 118 16.27 -2.41 -5.23
N LEU A 119 16.76 -2.25 -4.00
CA LEU A 119 18.13 -1.81 -3.72
C LEU A 119 19.12 -2.97 -3.74
N ASP A 120 18.67 -4.17 -3.37
CA ASP A 120 19.47 -5.40 -3.41
C ASP A 120 19.19 -6.20 -4.69
N LYS A 121 20.22 -6.38 -5.52
CA LYS A 121 20.11 -7.16 -6.75
C LYS A 121 19.91 -8.66 -6.48
N GLU A 122 20.41 -9.17 -5.37
CA GLU A 122 20.29 -10.60 -5.03
C GLU A 122 18.84 -10.95 -4.64
N LEU A 123 18.14 -10.00 -4.02
CA LEU A 123 16.72 -10.14 -3.67
C LEU A 123 15.78 -9.85 -4.86
N HIS A 124 16.32 -9.46 -6.02
CA HIS A 124 15.55 -9.01 -7.16
C HIS A 124 14.89 -10.16 -7.93
N ASN A 125 13.83 -10.73 -7.33
CA ASN A 125 13.02 -11.80 -7.91
C ASN A 125 11.70 -11.23 -8.47
N PRO A 126 11.33 -11.52 -9.75
CA PRO A 126 10.07 -11.04 -10.33
C PRO A 126 8.83 -11.40 -9.52
N VAL A 127 8.79 -12.61 -8.94
CA VAL A 127 7.67 -13.09 -8.15
C VAL A 127 7.58 -12.30 -6.84
N ALA A 128 8.70 -12.12 -6.13
CA ALA A 128 8.72 -11.37 -4.88
C ALA A 128 8.33 -9.90 -5.09
N LEU A 129 8.88 -9.27 -6.13
CA LEU A 129 8.59 -7.88 -6.48
C LEU A 129 7.10 -7.67 -6.81
N SER A 130 6.55 -8.47 -7.72
CA SER A 130 5.13 -8.38 -8.10
C SER A 130 4.18 -8.75 -6.97
N THR A 131 4.56 -9.69 -6.09
CA THR A 131 3.80 -10.03 -4.88
C THR A 131 3.69 -8.83 -3.96
N ILE A 132 4.79 -8.16 -3.64
CA ILE A 132 4.76 -7.00 -2.73
C ILE A 132 4.02 -5.82 -3.36
N LEU A 133 4.20 -5.56 -4.66
CA LEU A 133 3.45 -4.52 -5.35
C LEU A 133 1.94 -4.81 -5.36
N SER A 134 1.55 -6.07 -5.54
CA SER A 134 0.15 -6.50 -5.45
C SER A 134 -0.41 -6.35 -4.05
N CYS A 135 0.37 -6.75 -3.02
CA CYS A 135 -0.02 -6.58 -1.63
C CYS A 135 -0.19 -5.10 -1.26
N LEU A 136 0.70 -4.21 -1.72
CA LEU A 136 0.57 -2.75 -1.52
C LEU A 136 -0.70 -2.20 -2.16
N TYR A 137 -1.05 -2.65 -3.37
CA TYR A 137 -2.31 -2.28 -4.00
C TYR A 137 -3.53 -2.74 -3.19
N LEU A 138 -3.48 -3.97 -2.66
CA LEU A 138 -4.57 -4.56 -1.86
C LEU A 138 -4.63 -4.02 -0.42
N THR A 139 -3.63 -3.30 0.06
CA THR A 139 -3.78 -2.49 1.29
C THR A 139 -4.31 -1.11 0.95
N ARG A 140 -3.77 -0.46 -0.08
CA ARG A 140 -4.13 0.91 -0.44
C ARG A 140 -4.23 1.06 -1.97
N PRO A 141 -5.44 1.26 -2.52
CA PRO A 141 -5.65 1.27 -3.97
C PRO A 141 -4.87 2.37 -4.70
N GLU A 142 -4.58 3.49 -4.04
CA GLU A 142 -3.75 4.57 -4.57
C GLU A 142 -2.30 4.14 -4.84
N LEU A 143 -1.79 3.12 -4.13
CA LEU A 143 -0.48 2.54 -4.40
C LEU A 143 -0.48 1.68 -5.68
N GLY A 144 -1.64 1.52 -6.32
CA GLY A 144 -1.77 0.99 -7.67
C GLY A 144 -0.94 1.76 -8.70
N ILE A 145 -0.67 3.05 -8.46
CA ILE A 145 0.25 3.83 -9.32
C ILE A 145 1.68 3.29 -9.27
N VAL A 146 2.13 2.80 -8.12
CA VAL A 146 3.46 2.21 -7.93
C VAL A 146 3.52 0.86 -8.63
N LEU A 147 2.48 0.03 -8.49
CA LEU A 147 2.34 -1.24 -9.22
C LEU A 147 2.35 -1.01 -10.74
N ALA A 148 1.58 -0.05 -11.25
CA ALA A 148 1.51 0.27 -12.67
C ALA A 148 2.86 0.75 -13.21
N TYR A 149 3.50 1.71 -12.52
CA TYR A 149 4.82 2.22 -12.90
C TYR A 149 5.87 1.12 -12.97
N TYR A 150 5.97 0.28 -11.93
CA TYR A 150 6.94 -0.82 -11.91
C TYR A 150 6.64 -1.89 -12.93
N SER A 151 5.36 -2.17 -13.19
CA SER A 151 4.96 -3.11 -14.24
C SER A 151 5.45 -2.61 -15.60
N ILE A 152 5.12 -1.37 -15.98
CA ILE A 152 5.58 -0.77 -17.24
C ILE A 152 7.11 -0.80 -17.35
N PHE A 153 7.80 -0.40 -16.28
CA PHE A 153 9.26 -0.45 -16.24
C PHE A 153 9.80 -1.88 -16.43
N TYR A 154 9.26 -2.85 -15.69
CA TYR A 154 9.68 -4.24 -15.75
C TYR A 154 9.46 -4.87 -17.13
N PHE A 155 8.28 -4.65 -17.72
CA PHE A 155 7.95 -5.07 -19.08
C PHE A 155 8.89 -4.43 -20.12
N SER A 156 9.16 -3.13 -20.00
CA SER A 156 10.06 -2.43 -20.93
C SER A 156 11.49 -2.98 -20.93
N LYS A 157 11.96 -3.50 -19.79
CA LYS A 157 13.31 -4.07 -19.63
C LYS A 157 13.39 -5.55 -19.99
N ASN A 158 12.30 -6.30 -19.81
CA ASN A 158 12.28 -7.75 -19.95
C ASN A 158 11.39 -8.25 -21.09
N TYR A 159 10.99 -7.39 -22.05
CA TYR A 159 10.05 -7.72 -23.12
C TYR A 159 10.45 -8.97 -23.96
N LYS A 160 11.75 -9.29 -24.03
CA LYS A 160 12.25 -10.50 -24.73
C LYS A 160 12.22 -11.78 -23.88
N ASN A 161 12.07 -11.69 -22.56
CA ASN A 161 12.16 -12.83 -21.65
C ASN A 161 10.78 -13.23 -21.12
N PHE A 162 10.07 -14.06 -21.91
CA PHE A 162 8.71 -14.50 -21.60
C PHE A 162 8.57 -15.14 -20.21
N LEU A 163 9.53 -15.98 -19.78
CA LEU A 163 9.48 -16.64 -18.48
C LEU A 163 9.50 -15.63 -17.32
N ASN A 164 10.32 -14.58 -17.41
CA ASN A 164 10.37 -13.54 -16.39
C ASN A 164 9.08 -12.70 -16.37
N LEU A 165 8.53 -12.38 -17.54
CA LEU A 165 7.24 -11.69 -17.64
C LEU A 165 6.10 -12.52 -17.05
N PHE A 166 6.09 -13.82 -17.33
CA PHE A 166 5.10 -14.75 -16.78
C PHE A 166 5.22 -14.84 -15.25
N LYS A 167 6.43 -15.03 -14.71
CA LYS A 167 6.69 -15.04 -13.26
C LYS A 167 6.27 -13.75 -12.58
N PHE A 168 6.47 -12.60 -13.23
CA PHE A 168 6.05 -11.30 -12.71
C PHE A 168 4.53 -11.09 -12.79
N GLY A 169 3.89 -11.56 -13.87
CA GLY A 169 2.45 -11.43 -14.06
C GLY A 169 1.63 -12.35 -13.14
N LEU A 170 2.20 -13.48 -12.71
CA LEU A 170 1.47 -14.50 -11.97
C LEU A 170 0.93 -14.00 -10.61
N PRO A 171 1.71 -13.34 -9.72
CA PRO A 171 1.17 -12.78 -8.49
C PRO A 171 0.13 -11.67 -8.73
N ILE A 172 0.31 -10.84 -9.77
CA ILE A 172 -0.66 -9.80 -10.13
C ILE A 172 -1.99 -10.44 -10.54
N LEU A 173 -1.93 -11.49 -11.34
CA LEU A 173 -3.12 -12.24 -11.76
C LEU A 173 -3.85 -12.85 -10.57
N PHE A 174 -3.14 -13.58 -9.70
CA PHE A 174 -3.80 -14.27 -8.57
C PHE A 174 -4.29 -13.32 -7.48
N LEU A 175 -3.49 -12.30 -7.13
CA LEU A 175 -3.83 -11.41 -6.01
C LEU A 175 -4.75 -10.28 -6.46
N VAL A 176 -4.35 -9.51 -7.48
CA VAL A 176 -5.09 -8.33 -7.89
C VAL A 176 -6.31 -8.72 -8.72
N VAL A 177 -6.10 -9.45 -9.82
CA VAL A 177 -7.20 -9.84 -10.70
C VAL A 177 -8.11 -10.85 -10.01
N GLY A 178 -7.56 -11.79 -9.25
CA GLY A 178 -8.33 -12.72 -8.42
C GLY A 178 -9.23 -12.00 -7.41
N TYR A 179 -8.72 -10.98 -6.70
CA TYR A 179 -9.54 -10.21 -5.79
C TYR A 179 -10.64 -9.42 -6.50
N HIS A 180 -10.34 -8.77 -7.63
CA HIS A 180 -11.36 -8.07 -8.41
C HIS A 180 -12.40 -9.02 -9.01
N GLY A 181 -12.00 -10.24 -9.39
CA GLY A 181 -12.91 -11.30 -9.81
C GLY A 181 -13.84 -11.74 -8.67
N PHE A 182 -13.30 -11.95 -7.48
CA PHE A 182 -14.09 -12.19 -6.27
C PHE A 182 -15.05 -11.03 -5.99
N ARG A 183 -14.56 -9.79 -6.05
CA ARG A 183 -15.37 -8.60 -5.81
C ARG A 183 -16.55 -8.52 -6.77
N LEU A 184 -16.29 -8.69 -8.07
CA LEU A 184 -17.34 -8.63 -9.08
C LEU A 184 -18.35 -9.76 -8.90
N TYR A 185 -17.90 -10.97 -8.60
CA TYR A 185 -18.78 -12.11 -8.36
C TYR A 185 -19.62 -11.96 -7.08
N TYR A 186 -19.01 -11.47 -6.00
CA TYR A 186 -19.63 -11.46 -4.68
C TYR A 186 -20.46 -10.18 -4.43
N TYR A 187 -19.94 -9.02 -4.82
CA TYR A 187 -20.56 -7.70 -4.60
C TYR A 187 -21.28 -7.17 -5.84
N GLY A 188 -20.96 -7.63 -7.05
CA GLY A 188 -21.57 -7.15 -8.30
C GLY A 188 -20.98 -5.85 -8.85
N ASP A 189 -20.05 -5.22 -8.12
CA ASP A 189 -19.43 -3.94 -8.48
C ASP A 189 -17.96 -4.09 -8.87
N ILE A 190 -17.47 -3.19 -9.73
CA ILE A 190 -16.06 -3.14 -10.17
C ILE A 190 -15.19 -2.46 -9.10
N PHE A 191 -15.72 -1.39 -8.50
CA PHE A 191 -15.04 -0.58 -7.48
C PHE A 191 -15.71 -0.73 -6.11
N PRO A 192 -15.00 -0.48 -5.00
CA PRO A 192 -15.62 -0.53 -3.69
C PRO A 192 -16.69 0.55 -3.57
N ASN A 193 -17.74 0.32 -2.77
CA ASN A 193 -18.85 1.27 -2.64
C ASN A 193 -18.40 2.64 -2.13
N THR A 194 -17.31 2.70 -1.36
CA THR A 194 -16.70 3.96 -0.92
C THR A 194 -16.26 4.86 -2.09
N TYR A 195 -15.91 4.29 -3.24
CA TYR A 195 -15.67 5.05 -4.46
C TYR A 195 -16.95 5.73 -4.93
N TYR A 196 -18.03 4.96 -5.12
CA TYR A 196 -19.32 5.47 -5.60
C TYR A 196 -19.94 6.47 -4.62
N ALA A 197 -19.92 6.18 -3.32
CA ALA A 197 -20.48 7.03 -2.27
C ALA A 197 -19.74 8.37 -2.12
N LYS A 198 -18.41 8.38 -2.23
CA LYS A 198 -17.61 9.62 -2.04
C LYS A 198 -17.49 10.46 -3.31
N SER A 199 -17.53 9.83 -4.49
CA SER A 199 -17.37 10.51 -5.78
C SER A 199 -18.71 10.82 -6.46
N GLY A 200 -19.81 10.20 -6.03
CA GLY A 200 -21.09 10.21 -6.76
C GLY A 200 -20.98 9.54 -8.14
N GLY A 201 -19.95 8.73 -8.38
CA GLY A 201 -19.64 8.16 -9.69
C GLY A 201 -18.97 9.13 -10.67
N GLY A 202 -18.60 10.34 -10.24
CA GLY A 202 -18.02 11.39 -11.08
C GLY A 202 -16.70 11.96 -10.55
N THR A 203 -15.99 12.70 -11.40
CA THR A 203 -14.74 13.37 -11.04
C THR A 203 -15.01 14.78 -10.50
N ASN A 204 -14.60 15.05 -9.25
CA ASN A 204 -14.75 16.37 -8.64
C ASN A 204 -13.46 17.20 -8.74
N TYR A 205 -13.17 17.70 -9.95
CA TYR A 205 -11.94 18.45 -10.24
C TYR A 205 -11.79 19.73 -9.42
N THR A 206 -12.91 20.42 -9.13
CA THR A 206 -12.90 21.66 -8.34
C THR A 206 -12.40 21.40 -6.91
N GLN A 207 -12.80 20.28 -6.31
CA GLN A 207 -12.29 19.88 -5.01
C GLN A 207 -10.80 19.52 -5.06
N GLY A 208 -10.34 18.87 -6.14
CA GLY A 208 -8.92 18.59 -6.37
C GLY A 208 -8.06 19.85 -6.42
N ILE A 209 -8.53 20.90 -7.11
CA ILE A 209 -7.84 22.19 -7.17
C ILE A 209 -7.76 22.84 -5.78
N LYS A 210 -8.85 22.77 -4.98
CA LYS A 210 -8.83 23.26 -3.59
C LYS A 210 -7.79 22.52 -2.75
N TYR A 211 -7.69 21.19 -2.87
CA TYR A 211 -6.65 20.42 -2.18
C TYR A 211 -5.24 20.85 -2.60
N LEU A 212 -5.00 21.11 -3.89
CA LEU A 212 -3.72 21.60 -4.37
C LEU A 212 -3.38 22.98 -3.76
N GLN A 213 -4.35 23.90 -3.74
CA GLN A 213 -4.19 25.22 -3.11
C GLN A 213 -3.88 25.11 -1.61
N HIS A 214 -4.58 24.22 -0.91
CA HIS A 214 -4.29 23.92 0.50
C HIS A 214 -2.89 23.34 0.68
N ALA A 215 -2.46 22.40 -0.16
CA ALA A 215 -1.12 21.83 -0.08
C ALA A 215 -0.03 22.90 -0.31
N ILE A 216 -0.22 23.80 -1.28
CA ILE A 216 0.70 24.91 -1.53
C ILE A 216 0.75 25.85 -0.31
N ARG A 217 -0.39 26.16 0.30
CA ARG A 217 -0.49 27.12 1.41
C ARG A 217 0.04 26.57 2.73
N TYR A 218 -0.28 25.32 3.07
CA TYR A 218 -0.01 24.73 4.38
C TYR A 218 1.13 23.72 4.37
N SER A 219 1.61 23.31 3.19
CA SER A 219 2.72 22.37 3.04
C SER A 219 3.65 22.73 1.87
N PRO A 220 4.09 24.01 1.76
CA PRO A 220 4.88 24.47 0.61
C PRO A 220 6.18 23.69 0.43
N PHE A 221 6.80 23.23 1.51
CA PHE A 221 8.00 22.40 1.46
C PHE A 221 7.74 21.05 0.78
N LEU A 222 6.62 20.38 1.08
CA LEU A 222 6.27 19.09 0.46
C LEU A 222 5.97 19.27 -1.04
N VAL A 223 5.30 20.37 -1.41
CA VAL A 223 5.05 20.69 -2.82
C VAL A 223 6.37 20.96 -3.53
N PHE A 224 7.25 21.77 -2.96
CA PHE A 224 8.57 22.05 -3.52
C PHE A 224 9.41 20.78 -3.67
N ALA A 225 9.50 19.96 -2.63
CA ALA A 225 10.21 18.67 -2.68
C ALA A 225 9.62 17.75 -3.76
N SER A 226 8.30 17.71 -3.93
CA SER A 226 7.62 16.93 -4.97
C SER A 226 7.94 17.43 -6.38
N LEU A 227 7.97 18.75 -6.59
CA LEU A 227 8.31 19.36 -7.89
C LEU A 227 9.77 19.13 -8.26
N VAL A 228 10.66 19.34 -7.29
CA VAL A 228 12.09 19.11 -7.44
C VAL A 228 12.37 17.63 -7.74
N PHE A 229 11.64 16.73 -7.08
CA PHE A 229 11.67 15.30 -7.36
C PHE A 229 11.21 14.99 -8.79
N LEU A 230 10.07 15.52 -9.24
CA LEU A 230 9.59 15.38 -10.62
C LEU A 230 10.60 15.90 -11.65
N TYR A 231 11.20 17.07 -11.41
CA TYR A 231 12.23 17.63 -12.27
C TYR A 231 13.46 16.71 -12.39
N SER A 232 13.88 16.10 -11.28
CA SER A 232 15.02 15.17 -11.25
C SER A 232 14.78 13.92 -12.11
N ILE A 233 13.52 13.48 -12.21
CA ILE A 233 13.07 12.34 -13.01
C ILE A 233 13.15 12.66 -14.50
N VAL A 234 12.64 13.83 -14.90
CA VAL A 234 12.66 14.24 -16.31
C VAL A 234 14.09 14.42 -16.82
N LYS A 235 14.99 14.93 -15.98
CA LYS A 235 16.38 15.21 -16.37
C LYS A 235 17.25 13.96 -16.46
N LYS A 236 16.99 12.92 -15.64
CA LYS A 236 17.71 11.64 -15.72
C LYS A 236 16.92 10.69 -16.61
N LYS A 237 17.31 10.56 -17.88
CA LYS A 237 16.80 9.54 -18.84
C LYS A 237 16.42 8.26 -18.07
N ALA A 238 15.14 7.88 -18.14
CA ALA A 238 14.41 6.86 -17.36
C ALA A 238 15.00 5.43 -17.42
N GLN A 239 16.29 5.27 -17.14
CA GLN A 239 16.99 4.00 -17.25
C GLN A 239 16.95 3.21 -15.93
N LYS A 240 16.70 3.87 -14.79
CA LYS A 240 16.58 3.25 -13.46
C LYS A 240 15.23 3.61 -12.82
N PRO A 241 14.65 2.74 -11.97
CA PRO A 241 13.42 3.04 -11.26
C PRO A 241 13.58 4.26 -10.35
N ILE A 242 12.52 5.07 -10.29
CA ILE A 242 12.43 6.37 -9.63
C ILE A 242 12.98 6.39 -8.19
N PHE A 243 12.72 5.34 -7.44
CA PHE A 243 13.10 5.20 -6.03
C PHE A 243 14.62 5.14 -5.82
N LEU A 244 15.38 4.71 -6.83
CA LEU A 244 16.85 4.73 -6.80
C LEU A 244 17.44 6.14 -6.95
N TYR A 245 16.65 7.13 -7.36
CA TYR A 245 17.11 8.51 -7.48
C TYR A 245 16.88 9.35 -6.21
N ILE A 246 15.97 8.93 -5.31
CA ILE A 246 15.73 9.56 -4.01
C ILE A 246 17.03 9.59 -3.17
N GLU A 247 17.84 8.53 -3.28
CA GLU A 247 19.16 8.43 -2.65
C GLU A 247 20.12 9.56 -3.06
N LYS A 248 20.04 10.06 -4.31
CA LYS A 248 20.90 11.16 -4.75
C LYS A 248 20.37 12.54 -4.36
N PHE A 249 19.09 12.64 -4.00
CA PHE A 249 18.45 13.93 -3.75
C PHE A 249 18.60 14.39 -2.30
N TRP A 250 18.71 13.45 -1.36
CA TRP A 250 18.84 13.73 0.08
C TRP A 250 20.29 13.93 0.57
N PHE A 251 21.28 13.83 -0.31
CA PHE A 251 22.71 13.93 0.05
C PHE A 251 23.49 14.99 -0.76
N VAL A 252 22.79 15.91 -1.42
CA VAL A 252 23.41 17.08 -2.08
C VAL A 252 22.99 18.40 -1.39
N ALA A 253 22.48 18.32 -0.16
CA ALA A 253 22.28 19.46 0.72
C ALA A 253 23.08 19.24 2.01
#